data_AF-A0A660RUR0-F1
#
_entry.id   AF-A0A660RUR0-F1
#
_cell.length_a   1.000
_cell.length_b   1.000
_cell.length_c   1.000
_cell.angle_alpha   90.00
_cell.angle_beta   90.00
_cell.angle_gamma   90.00
#
_symmetry.space_group_name_H-M   'P 1'
#
loop_
_entity.id
_entity.type
_entity.pdbx_description
1 polymer ?
#
loop_
_entity_poly.entity_id
_entity_poly.type
_entity_poly.pdbx_seq_one_letter_code
_entity_poly.pdbx_strand_id
1 'polypeptide(L)'
;MKRIYLHPLPVRIWHWINAFSFIILILTGLQIRMIETIHWMSFQTAVKIHSIFGFILIFNYFIWFSYYVFTGKLFKIYIPPIWRPVEYVKRALRQAKYYGFGIMIGDKNPHHPTPEHKFNPLQQGAYLLIMTVLIPLQLITGLILWDPHKFSGLANLFGGIQIVDFIHTALWV
;
A
#
# COMPACT_ATOMS: atom_id res chain seq x y z
N MET A 1 -28.60 -18.71 1.20
CA MET A 1 -27.44 -18.10 1.88
C MET A 1 -27.56 -16.58 1.82
N LYS A 2 -27.63 -15.89 2.97
CA LYS A 2 -27.70 -14.41 3.03
C LYS A 2 -26.31 -13.83 2.76
N ARG A 3 -26.14 -13.05 1.68
CA ARG A 3 -24.85 -12.40 1.36
C ARG A 3 -24.62 -11.24 2.32
N ILE A 4 -23.47 -11.20 3.00
CA ILE A 4 -23.08 -10.10 3.90
C ILE A 4 -22.25 -9.10 3.09
N TYR A 5 -22.63 -7.82 3.15
CA TYR A 5 -21.92 -6.76 2.43
C TYR A 5 -20.69 -6.29 3.22
N LEU A 6 -19.51 -6.82 2.87
CA LEU A 6 -18.24 -6.53 3.57
C LEU A 6 -17.51 -5.28 3.05
N HIS A 7 -17.59 -5.03 1.73
CA HIS A 7 -16.81 -3.98 1.05
C HIS A 7 -17.73 -2.93 0.41
N PRO A 8 -17.86 -1.73 1.03
CA PRO A 8 -18.59 -0.61 0.45
C PRO A 8 -18.12 -0.26 -0.96
N LEU A 9 -19.04 0.21 -1.81
CA LEU A 9 -18.75 0.63 -3.17
C LEU A 9 -17.62 1.67 -3.25
N PRO A 10 -17.56 2.72 -2.39
CA PRO A 10 -16.45 3.68 -2.41
C PRO A 10 -15.08 3.02 -2.19
N VAL A 11 -15.01 2.04 -1.28
CA VAL A 11 -13.77 1.32 -0.97
C VAL A 11 -13.33 0.45 -2.14
N ARG A 12 -14.27 -0.14 -2.88
CA ARG A 12 -13.97 -0.94 -4.08
C ARG A 12 -13.45 -0.08 -5.22
N ILE A 13 -14.08 1.08 -5.46
CA ILE A 13 -13.62 2.04 -6.48
C ILE A 13 -12.20 2.51 -6.15
N TRP A 14 -11.97 2.94 -4.91
CA TRP A 14 -10.65 3.33 -4.42
C TRP A 14 -9.60 2.23 -4.67
N HIS A 15 -9.94 0.98 -4.36
CA HIS A 15 -9.02 -0.14 -4.51
C HIS A 15 -8.64 -0.40 -5.98
N TRP A 16 -9.62 -0.37 -6.89
CA TRP A 16 -9.35 -0.59 -8.31
C TRP A 16 -8.52 0.54 -8.93
N ILE A 17 -8.73 1.80 -8.50
CA ILE A 17 -7.89 2.92 -8.90
C ILE A 17 -6.44 2.69 -8.45
N ASN A 18 -6.22 2.26 -7.20
CA ASN A 18 -4.87 1.91 -6.71
C ASN A 18 -4.24 0.77 -7.51
N ALA A 19 -4.98 -0.32 -7.71
CA ALA A 19 -4.46 -1.50 -8.41
C ALA A 19 -3.99 -1.13 -9.83
N PHE A 20 -4.81 -0.38 -10.56
CA PHE A 20 -4.44 0.09 -11.90
C PHE A 20 -3.27 1.08 -11.87
N SER A 21 -3.26 1.99 -10.91
CA SER A 21 -2.17 2.96 -10.75
C SER A 21 -0.84 2.28 -10.44
N PHE A 22 -0.83 1.28 -9.55
CA PHE A 22 0.37 0.51 -9.24
C PHE A 22 0.93 -0.20 -10.46
N ILE A 23 0.09 -0.86 -11.26
CA ILE A 23 0.56 -1.53 -12.48
C ILE A 23 1.26 -0.53 -13.40
N ILE A 24 0.65 0.63 -13.66
CA ILE A 24 1.24 1.64 -14.53
C ILE A 24 2.52 2.24 -13.93
N LEU A 25 2.52 2.55 -12.63
CA LEU A 25 3.69 3.08 -11.93
C LEU A 25 4.87 2.10 -11.95
N ILE A 26 4.60 0.81 -11.75
CA ILE A 26 5.61 -0.25 -11.83
C ILE A 26 6.20 -0.31 -13.24
N LEU A 27 5.36 -0.38 -14.28
CA LEU A 27 5.83 -0.48 -15.66
C LEU A 27 6.59 0.75 -16.12
N THR A 28 6.09 1.95 -15.79
CA THR A 28 6.75 3.21 -16.15
C THR A 28 8.00 3.47 -15.31
N GLY A 29 8.02 3.08 -14.03
CA GLY A 29 9.21 3.15 -13.18
C GLY A 29 10.33 2.23 -13.67
N LEU A 30 9.98 1.01 -14.09
CA LEU A 30 10.93 0.08 -14.70
C LEU A 30 11.51 0.64 -16.01
N GLN A 31 10.66 1.24 -16.86
CA GLN A 31 11.10 1.92 -18.09
C GLN A 31 12.05 3.10 -17.81
N ILE A 32 11.79 3.89 -16.77
CA ILE A 32 12.64 5.02 -16.37
C ILE A 32 14.00 4.53 -15.88
N ARG A 33 14.02 3.44 -15.09
CA ARG A 33 15.25 2.89 -14.52
C ARG A 33 16.11 2.15 -15.54
N MET A 34 15.48 1.38 -16.42
CA MET A 34 16.15 0.50 -17.38
C MET A 34 16.13 1.11 -18.79
N ILE A 35 16.50 2.39 -18.90
CA ILE A 35 16.38 3.16 -20.15
C ILE A 35 17.14 2.55 -21.33
N GLU A 36 18.24 1.85 -21.07
CA GLU A 36 19.07 1.21 -22.10
C GLU A 36 18.54 -0.16 -22.55
N THR A 37 17.65 -0.78 -21.77
CA THR A 37 17.17 -2.15 -22.01
C THR A 37 15.71 -2.19 -22.45
N ILE A 38 14.88 -1.26 -21.96
CA ILE A 38 13.44 -1.25 -22.23
C ILE A 38 13.06 0.01 -23.01
N HIS A 39 12.36 -0.18 -24.12
CA HIS A 39 12.02 0.88 -25.08
C HIS A 39 10.53 0.90 -25.43
N TRP A 40 9.65 0.66 -24.44
CA TRP A 40 8.19 0.68 -24.69
C TRP A 40 7.67 2.06 -25.10
N MET A 41 8.32 3.13 -24.64
CA MET A 41 7.98 4.52 -24.95
C MET A 41 9.18 5.44 -24.71
N SER A 42 9.11 6.70 -25.16
CA SER A 42 10.17 7.68 -24.88
C SER A 42 10.29 7.95 -23.37
N PHE A 43 11.50 8.29 -22.93
CA PHE A 43 11.77 8.62 -21.52
C PHE A 43 10.85 9.75 -21.01
N GLN A 44 10.65 10.81 -21.79
CA GLN A 44 9.77 11.91 -21.38
C GLN A 44 8.32 11.44 -21.20
N THR A 45 7.85 10.53 -22.07
CA THR A 45 6.50 9.95 -21.96
C THR A 45 6.37 9.09 -20.71
N ALA A 46 7.37 8.24 -20.43
CA ALA A 46 7.40 7.42 -19.23
C ALA A 46 7.35 8.27 -17.96
N VAL A 47 8.21 9.29 -17.85
CA VAL A 47 8.23 10.23 -16.71
C VAL A 47 6.89 10.96 -16.58
N LYS A 48 6.29 11.42 -17.68
CA LYS A 48 5.00 12.13 -17.66
C LYS A 48 3.88 11.23 -17.16
N ILE A 49 3.75 10.01 -17.69
CA ILE A 49 2.73 9.05 -17.25
C ILE A 49 2.97 8.67 -15.79
N HIS A 50 4.20 8.36 -15.41
CA HIS A 50 4.56 8.01 -14.04
C HIS A 50 4.17 9.12 -13.06
N SER A 51 4.48 10.37 -13.39
CA SER A 51 4.15 11.53 -12.56
C SER A 51 2.63 11.71 -12.40
N ILE A 52 1.86 11.60 -13.49
CA ILE A 52 0.39 11.72 -13.45
C ILE A 52 -0.21 10.66 -12.53
N PHE A 53 0.20 9.39 -12.70
CA PHE A 53 -0.31 8.30 -11.86
C PHE A 53 0.19 8.38 -10.41
N GLY A 54 1.38 8.95 -10.19
CA GLY A 54 1.88 9.27 -8.86
C GLY A 54 0.97 10.25 -8.14
N PHE A 55 0.58 11.34 -8.81
CA PHE A 55 -0.40 12.28 -8.25
C PHE A 55 -1.78 11.66 -8.04
N ILE A 56 -2.29 10.86 -8.99
CA ILE A 56 -3.55 10.13 -8.82
C ILE A 56 -3.51 9.28 -7.55
N LEU A 57 -2.40 8.56 -7.32
CA LEU A 57 -2.23 7.73 -6.14
C LEU A 57 -2.19 8.55 -4.85
N ILE A 58 -1.52 9.71 -4.85
CA ILE A 58 -1.53 10.66 -3.72
C ILE A 58 -2.95 11.07 -3.37
N PHE A 59 -3.71 11.58 -4.35
CA PHE A 59 -5.10 11.99 -4.11
C PHE A 59 -5.97 10.83 -3.64
N ASN A 60 -5.82 9.66 -4.26
CA ASN A 60 -6.59 8.47 -3.89
C ASN A 60 -6.26 7.98 -2.46
N TYR A 61 -5.00 8.07 -2.04
CA TYR A 61 -4.59 7.79 -0.65
C TYR A 61 -5.30 8.73 0.33
N PHE A 62 -5.33 10.04 0.07
CA PHE A 62 -6.01 11.01 0.93
C PHE A 62 -7.53 10.84 0.97
N ILE A 63 -8.16 10.43 -0.15
CA ILE A 63 -9.58 10.09 -0.18
C ILE A 63 -9.88 8.92 0.75
N TRP A 64 -9.08 7.85 0.69
CA TRP A 64 -9.24 6.70 1.60
C TRP A 64 -9.00 7.08 3.06
N PHE A 65 -7.94 7.84 3.34
CA PHE A 65 -7.62 8.26 4.68
C PHE A 65 -8.77 9.09 5.26
N SER A 66 -9.24 10.09 4.51
CA SER A 66 -10.38 10.94 4.90
C SER A 66 -11.64 10.10 5.15
N TYR A 67 -11.98 9.18 4.23
CA TYR A 67 -13.14 8.30 4.37
C TYR A 67 -13.11 7.49 5.68
N TYR A 68 -11.97 6.90 6.03
CA TYR A 68 -11.86 6.08 7.24
C TYR A 68 -11.73 6.88 8.53
N VAL A 69 -11.18 8.10 8.47
CA VAL A 69 -11.18 9.06 9.58
C VAL A 69 -12.61 9.53 9.86
N PHE A 70 -13.35 10.03 8.87
CA PHE A 70 -14.71 10.55 9.06
C PHE A 70 -15.74 9.47 9.42
N THR A 71 -15.54 8.23 8.98
CA THR A 71 -16.41 7.11 9.39
C THR A 71 -16.08 6.55 10.77
N GLY A 72 -14.97 6.99 11.41
CA GLY A 72 -14.52 6.48 12.71
C GLY A 72 -14.09 5.01 12.69
N LYS A 73 -13.92 4.42 11.51
CA LYS A 73 -13.63 2.99 11.33
C LYS A 73 -12.14 2.68 11.23
N LEU A 74 -11.29 3.70 11.06
CA LEU A 74 -9.84 3.55 10.90
C LEU A 74 -9.23 2.69 12.03
N PHE A 75 -9.45 3.10 13.28
CA PHE A 75 -8.90 2.42 14.46
C PHE A 75 -9.45 1.01 14.64
N LYS A 76 -10.75 0.81 14.42
CA LYS A 76 -11.39 -0.51 14.60
C LYS A 76 -10.93 -1.54 13.57
N ILE A 77 -10.75 -1.11 12.32
CA ILE A 77 -10.45 -2.03 11.21
C ILE A 77 -8.94 -2.23 11.05
N TYR A 78 -8.14 -1.16 11.11
CA TYR A 78 -6.75 -1.20 10.69
C TYR A 78 -5.73 -1.29 11.84
N ILE A 79 -6.10 -0.92 13.07
CA ILE A 79 -5.15 -0.89 14.19
C ILE A 79 -5.30 -2.17 15.03
N PRO A 80 -4.22 -2.96 15.20
CA PRO A 80 -4.19 -4.11 16.10
C PRO A 80 -4.50 -3.72 17.55
N PRO A 81 -5.11 -4.60 18.36
CA PRO A 81 -5.38 -4.33 19.77
C PRO A 81 -4.07 -4.26 20.58
N ILE A 82 -3.58 -3.05 20.79
CA ILE A 82 -2.33 -2.76 21.53
C ILE A 82 -2.39 -3.27 22.98
N TRP A 83 -3.60 -3.37 23.55
CA TRP A 83 -3.87 -3.83 24.92
C TRP A 83 -3.65 -5.34 25.13
N ARG A 84 -3.57 -6.13 24.05
CA ARG A 84 -3.43 -7.61 24.13
C ARG A 84 -2.45 -8.16 23.09
N PRO A 85 -1.17 -7.75 23.13
CA PRO A 85 -0.19 -8.07 22.09
C PRO A 85 0.08 -9.57 21.99
N VAL A 86 0.17 -10.28 23.12
CA VAL A 86 0.43 -11.74 23.13
C VAL A 86 -0.72 -12.51 22.49
N GLU A 87 -1.98 -12.12 22.75
CA GLU A 87 -3.15 -12.75 22.14
C GLU A 87 -3.16 -12.51 20.62
N TYR A 88 -2.84 -11.30 20.19
CA TYR A 88 -2.74 -10.94 18.79
C TYR A 88 -1.70 -11.79 18.04
N VAL A 89 -0.49 -11.91 18.60
CA VAL A 89 0.60 -12.72 18.03
C VAL A 89 0.19 -14.19 17.95
N LYS A 90 -0.45 -14.76 18.99
CA LYS A 90 -0.96 -16.14 18.94
C LYS A 90 -1.97 -16.35 17.81
N ARG A 91 -2.87 -15.40 17.57
CA ARG A 91 -3.84 -15.46 16.46
C ARG A 91 -3.14 -15.32 15.11
N ALA A 92 -2.13 -14.45 15.01
CA ALA A 92 -1.31 -14.30 13.81
C ALA A 92 -0.54 -15.59 13.47
N LEU A 93 0.10 -16.23 14.45
CA LEU A 93 0.78 -17.51 14.27
C LEU A 93 -0.19 -18.63 13.88
N ARG A 94 -1.39 -18.67 14.46
CA ARG A 94 -2.43 -19.62 14.05
C ARG A 94 -2.84 -19.41 12.60
N GLN A 95 -3.02 -18.16 12.18
CA GLN A 95 -3.32 -17.83 10.78
C GLN A 95 -2.17 -18.20 9.84
N ALA A 96 -0.92 -17.98 10.26
CA ALA A 96 0.27 -18.34 9.50
C ALA A 96 0.37 -19.87 9.31
N LYS A 97 0.17 -20.65 10.39
CA LYS A 97 0.11 -22.12 10.31
C LYS A 97 -1.01 -22.59 9.39
N TYR A 98 -2.19 -21.96 9.46
CA TYR A 98 -3.30 -22.28 8.58
C TYR A 98 -2.93 -22.05 7.11
N TYR A 99 -2.33 -20.90 6.77
CA TYR A 99 -1.90 -20.63 5.39
C TYR A 99 -0.73 -21.51 4.94
N GLY A 100 0.21 -21.82 5.83
CA GLY A 100 1.39 -22.62 5.49
C GLY A 100 1.11 -24.13 5.35
N PHE A 101 0.12 -24.67 6.05
CA PHE A 101 -0.15 -26.11 6.05
C PHE A 101 -1.63 -26.47 6.20
N GLY A 102 -2.35 -25.83 7.12
CA GLY A 102 -3.73 -26.18 7.47
C GLY A 102 -4.70 -26.19 6.27
N ILE A 103 -4.56 -25.23 5.37
CA ILE A 103 -5.40 -25.14 4.15
C ILE A 103 -5.27 -26.38 3.26
N MET A 104 -4.09 -27.01 3.22
CA MET A 104 -3.82 -28.17 2.36
C MET A 104 -4.44 -29.45 2.90
N ILE A 105 -4.65 -29.53 4.22
CA ILE A 105 -5.29 -30.68 4.89
C ILE A 105 -6.79 -30.46 5.14
N GLY A 106 -7.36 -29.35 4.65
CA GLY A 106 -8.77 -29.04 4.80
C GLY A 106 -9.16 -28.52 6.18
N ASP A 107 -8.22 -27.96 6.95
CA ASP A 107 -8.54 -27.27 8.21
C ASP A 107 -9.53 -26.13 7.96
N LYS A 108 -10.29 -25.77 9.00
CA LYS A 108 -11.18 -24.61 8.94
C LYS A 108 -10.37 -23.32 9.14
N ASN A 109 -10.66 -22.31 8.32
CA ASN A 109 -10.03 -20.99 8.46
C ASN A 109 -10.28 -20.42 9.87
N PRO A 110 -9.24 -20.07 10.65
CA PRO A 110 -9.40 -19.56 12.00
C PRO A 110 -10.00 -18.15 12.08
N HIS A 111 -10.11 -17.43 10.95
CA HIS A 111 -10.71 -16.09 10.89
C HIS A 111 -11.98 -16.09 10.01
N HIS A 112 -13.04 -15.49 10.55
CA HIS A 112 -14.31 -15.26 9.84
C HIS A 112 -14.57 -13.75 9.75
N PRO A 113 -14.62 -13.19 8.53
CA PRO A 113 -14.72 -11.75 8.34
C PRO A 113 -16.11 -11.22 8.70
N THR A 114 -16.14 -10.08 9.39
CA THR A 114 -17.36 -9.29 9.62
C THR A 114 -17.16 -7.86 9.11
N PRO A 115 -18.23 -7.06 8.90
CA PRO A 115 -18.09 -5.68 8.44
C PRO A 115 -17.17 -4.80 9.31
N GLU A 116 -17.04 -5.14 10.60
CA GLU A 116 -16.21 -4.43 11.57
C GLU A 116 -14.84 -5.08 11.79
N HIS A 117 -14.74 -6.40 11.61
CA HIS A 117 -13.50 -7.18 11.71
C HIS A 117 -13.23 -7.89 10.39
N LYS A 118 -12.76 -7.14 9.39
CA LYS A 118 -12.59 -7.61 8.02
C LYS A 118 -11.31 -8.42 7.79
N PHE A 119 -10.27 -8.09 8.56
CA PHE A 119 -8.93 -8.61 8.36
C PHE A 119 -8.58 -9.64 9.41
N ASN A 120 -7.92 -10.71 8.97
CA ASN A 120 -7.20 -11.56 9.91
C ASN A 120 -5.97 -10.80 10.46
N PRO A 121 -5.32 -11.28 11.53
CA PRO A 121 -4.19 -10.58 12.14
C PRO A 121 -3.02 -10.32 11.19
N LEU A 122 -2.68 -11.27 10.30
CA LEU A 122 -1.59 -11.07 9.33
C LEU A 122 -1.94 -9.97 8.32
N GLN A 123 -3.17 -10.01 7.80
CA GLN A 123 -3.68 -8.99 6.88
C GLN A 123 -3.75 -7.62 7.54
N GLN A 124 -4.19 -7.54 8.79
CA GLN A 124 -4.29 -6.28 9.52
C GLN A 124 -2.89 -5.67 9.74
N GLY A 125 -1.91 -6.47 10.16
CA GLY A 125 -0.53 -6.02 10.30
C GLY A 125 0.08 -5.57 8.97
N ALA A 126 -0.12 -6.33 7.89
CA ALA A 126 0.34 -5.96 6.57
C ALA A 126 -0.30 -4.66 6.07
N TYR A 127 -1.62 -4.50 6.23
CA TYR A 127 -2.32 -3.28 5.85
C TYR A 127 -1.85 -2.07 6.65
N LEU A 128 -1.62 -2.23 7.96
CA LEU A 128 -1.09 -1.16 8.78
C LEU A 128 0.28 -0.72 8.26
N LEU A 129 1.21 -1.66 8.07
CA LEU A 129 2.55 -1.36 7.55
C LEU A 129 2.50 -0.68 6.18
N ILE A 130 1.77 -1.27 5.23
CA ILE A 130 1.68 -0.76 3.85
C ILE A 130 1.08 0.64 3.85
N MET A 131 -0.06 0.84 4.51
CA MET A 131 -0.79 2.10 4.43
C MET A 131 -0.16 3.22 5.26
N THR A 132 0.55 2.91 6.36
CA THR A 132 1.09 3.96 7.25
C THR A 132 2.58 4.23 7.05
N VAL A 133 3.32 3.28 6.48
CA VAL A 133 4.77 3.41 6.29
C VAL A 133 5.12 3.35 4.80
N LEU A 134 4.85 2.23 4.13
CA LEU A 134 5.39 1.99 2.79
C LEU A 134 4.80 2.93 1.75
N ILE A 135 3.47 3.07 1.68
CA ILE A 135 2.82 3.96 0.72
C ILE A 135 3.17 5.43 0.99
N PRO A 136 3.05 5.97 2.22
CA PRO A 136 3.49 7.34 2.49
C PRO A 136 4.95 7.59 2.11
N LEU A 137 5.85 6.66 2.40
CA LEU A 137 7.26 6.78 2.03
C LEU A 137 7.47 6.76 0.51
N GLN A 138 6.77 5.90 -0.24
CA GLN A 138 6.79 5.89 -1.71
C GLN A 138 6.29 7.21 -2.29
N LEU A 139 5.21 7.76 -1.74
CA LEU A 139 4.62 9.02 -2.19
C LEU A 139 5.54 10.21 -1.90
N ILE A 140 6.14 10.27 -0.70
CA ILE A 140 7.06 11.35 -0.31
C ILE A 140 8.32 11.32 -1.18
N THR A 141 8.94 10.16 -1.33
CA THR A 141 10.15 10.01 -2.17
C THR A 141 9.85 10.34 -3.63
N GLY A 142 8.70 9.92 -4.15
CA GLY A 142 8.27 10.26 -5.51
C GLY A 142 8.03 11.76 -5.72
N LEU A 143 7.44 12.45 -4.72
CA LEU A 143 7.27 13.91 -4.75
C LEU A 143 8.61 14.65 -4.76
N ILE A 144 9.58 14.19 -3.96
CA ILE A 144 10.92 14.77 -3.93
C ILE A 144 11.61 14.60 -5.30
N LEU A 145 11.51 13.41 -5.90
CA LEU A 145 12.10 13.14 -7.22
C LEU A 145 11.39 13.90 -8.36
N TRP A 146 10.10 14.20 -8.19
CA TRP A 146 9.33 14.98 -9.17
C TRP A 146 9.80 16.44 -9.26
N ASP A 147 10.17 17.07 -8.14
CA ASP A 147 10.78 18.41 -8.11
C ASP A 147 11.87 18.51 -7.02
N PRO A 148 13.10 18.09 -7.32
CA PRO A 148 14.19 18.06 -6.34
C PRO A 148 14.59 19.44 -5.82
N HIS A 149 14.37 20.50 -6.60
CA HIS A 149 14.70 21.86 -6.19
C HIS A 149 13.71 22.35 -5.14
N LYS A 150 12.41 22.21 -5.41
CA LYS A 150 11.35 22.61 -4.48
C LYS A 150 11.37 21.81 -3.18
N PHE A 151 11.72 20.53 -3.24
CA PHE A 151 11.77 19.64 -2.09
C PHE A 151 13.19 19.35 -1.57
N SER A 152 14.16 20.21 -1.89
CA SER A 152 15.56 20.06 -1.49
C SER A 152 15.76 19.91 0.02
N GLY A 153 14.99 20.62 0.84
CA GLY A 153 15.02 20.48 2.30
C GLY A 153 14.64 19.07 2.78
N LEU A 154 13.60 18.47 2.18
CA LEU A 154 13.20 17.09 2.46
C LEU A 154 14.25 16.11 1.92
N ALA A 155 14.78 16.34 0.72
CA ALA A 155 15.85 15.51 0.16
C ALA A 155 17.06 15.45 1.10
N ASN A 156 17.47 16.59 1.66
CA ASN A 156 18.58 16.67 2.62
C ASN A 156 18.29 15.92 3.93
N LEU A 157 17.03 15.92 4.41
CA LEU A 157 16.62 15.16 5.59
C LEU A 157 16.79 13.64 5.38
N PHE A 158 16.52 13.15 4.18
CA PHE A 158 16.77 11.74 3.80
C PHE A 158 18.25 11.44 3.51
N GLY A 159 19.15 12.43 3.60
CA GLY A 159 20.58 12.28 3.33
C GLY A 159 20.98 12.52 1.86
N GLY A 160 20.11 13.15 1.09
CA GLY A 160 20.36 13.59 -0.28
C GLY A 160 19.56 12.84 -1.34
N ILE A 161 19.59 13.35 -2.57
CA ILE A 161 18.76 12.86 -3.68
C ILE A 161 19.05 11.41 -4.07
N GLN A 162 20.30 10.95 -3.93
CA GLN A 162 20.69 9.57 -4.24
C GLN A 162 20.05 8.57 -3.27
N ILE A 163 19.96 8.91 -1.98
CA ILE A 163 19.30 8.05 -0.99
C ILE A 163 17.79 8.04 -1.25
N VAL A 164 17.20 9.18 -1.62
CA VAL A 164 15.78 9.24 -2.00
C VAL A 164 15.49 8.36 -3.22
N ASP A 165 16.31 8.43 -4.28
CA ASP A 165 16.17 7.57 -5.46
C ASP A 165 16.28 6.08 -5.11
N PHE A 166 17.27 5.73 -4.28
CA PHE A 166 17.44 4.37 -3.79
C PHE A 166 16.21 3.89 -3.02
N ILE A 167 15.70 4.67 -2.06
CA ILE A 167 14.50 4.31 -1.30
C ILE A 167 13.30 4.14 -2.24
N HIS A 168 13.07 5.09 -3.15
CA HIS A 168 11.94 5.05 -4.08
C HIS A 168 11.95 3.82 -4.97
N THR A 169 13.16 3.42 -5.41
CA THR A 169 13.38 2.24 -6.26
C THR A 169 13.40 0.94 -5.45
N ALA A 170 13.87 0.96 -4.20
CA ALA A 170 13.95 -0.24 -3.36
C ALA A 170 12.59 -0.66 -2.80
N LEU A 171 11.71 0.30 -2.53
CA LEU A 171 10.32 0.03 -2.11
C LEU A 171 9.45 -0.62 -3.20
N TRP A 172 9.96 -0.67 -4.42
CA TRP A 172 9.38 -1.42 -5.52
C TRP A 172 9.72 -2.93 -5.47
N VAL A 173 10.78 -3.32 -4.76
CA VAL A 173 11.33 -4.70 -4.67
C VAL A 173 10.70 -5.47 -3.52
#